data_AF-A0A8J3MNF4-F1
#
_entry.id   AF-A0A8J3MNF4-F1
#
_cell.length_a   1.000
_cell.length_b   1.000
_cell.length_c   1.000
_cell.angle_alpha   90.00
_cell.angle_beta   90.00
_cell.angle_gamma   90.00
#
_symmetry.space_group_name_H-M   'P 1'
#
loop_
_entity.id
_entity.type
_entity.pdbx_description
1 polymer ?
#
loop_
_entity_poly.entity_id
_entity_poly.type
_entity_poly.pdbx_seq_one_letter_code
_entity_poly.pdbx_strand_id
1 'polypeptide(L)'
;MDAQPMGALTVHMSLDALLYLKLLQQEIERLLDHDPKAKGVLSIPELGPMTVAVLRAELGDLDRFARMDQVVAYAGMDLQVRQSGKWKGQTKLSKRGSGHLRRILYLAALRSIRLPTSPFGVYYRRLVDRGMKKGMAVVALMRKLLIVAAHLIQTQEDYDASKVARPAVS
;
A
#
# COMPACT_ATOMS: atom_id res chain seq x y z
N MET A 1 13.51 41.42 -31.88
CA MET A 1 13.37 39.97 -32.13
C MET A 1 12.71 39.43 -30.89
N ASP A 2 11.41 39.64 -30.83
CA ASP A 2 10.71 39.88 -29.57
C ASP A 2 10.15 38.55 -29.06
N ALA A 3 10.75 38.08 -27.98
CA ALA A 3 10.27 36.93 -27.23
C ALA A 3 9.03 37.37 -26.42
N GLN A 4 7.84 37.01 -26.89
CA GLN A 4 6.60 37.16 -26.12
C GLN A 4 5.65 36.00 -26.49
N PRO A 5 4.94 35.33 -25.56
CA PRO A 5 5.24 34.95 -24.18
C PRO A 5 5.00 33.42 -23.98
N MET A 6 6.05 32.58 -24.06
CA MET A 6 5.91 31.13 -23.85
C MET A 6 5.38 30.73 -22.46
N GLY A 7 5.48 31.63 -21.47
CA GLY A 7 5.00 31.39 -20.11
C GLY A 7 3.48 31.25 -20.00
N ALA A 8 2.71 32.12 -20.66
CA ALA A 8 1.24 32.14 -20.49
C ALA A 8 0.59 30.87 -21.06
N LEU A 9 1.03 30.42 -22.24
CA LEU A 9 0.51 29.22 -22.90
C LEU A 9 0.91 27.95 -22.14
N THR A 10 2.15 27.89 -21.62
CA THR A 10 2.62 26.76 -20.79
C THR A 10 1.87 26.67 -19.47
N VAL A 11 1.59 27.81 -18.83
CA VAL A 11 0.77 27.87 -17.61
C VAL A 11 -0.65 27.38 -17.89
N HIS A 12 -1.26 27.82 -19.00
CA HIS A 12 -2.59 27.36 -19.39
C HIS A 12 -2.65 25.84 -19.60
N MET A 13 -1.72 25.28 -20.38
CA MET A 13 -1.62 23.82 -20.58
C MET A 13 -1.42 23.06 -19.25
N SER A 14 -0.66 23.62 -18.32
CA SER A 14 -0.44 23.01 -17.00
C SER A 14 -1.72 23.02 -16.15
N LEU A 15 -2.51 24.10 -16.22
CA LEU A 15 -3.82 24.18 -15.55
C LEU A 15 -4.80 23.17 -16.15
N ASP A 16 -4.83 23.01 -17.47
CA ASP A 16 -5.67 22.02 -18.15
C ASP A 16 -5.27 20.60 -17.75
N ALA A 17 -3.97 20.31 -17.67
CA ALA A 17 -3.48 19.02 -17.19
C ALA A 17 -3.89 18.74 -15.74
N LEU A 18 -3.91 19.76 -14.87
CA LEU A 18 -4.41 19.63 -13.49
C LEU A 18 -5.91 19.35 -13.44
N LEU A 19 -6.71 19.97 -14.31
CA LEU A 19 -8.14 19.68 -14.44
C LEU A 19 -8.36 18.25 -14.94
N TYR A 20 -7.62 17.83 -15.97
CA TYR A 20 -7.70 16.47 -16.50
C TYR A 20 -7.31 15.42 -15.45
N LEU A 21 -6.28 15.67 -14.65
CA LEU A 21 -5.89 14.79 -13.54
C LEU A 21 -7.02 14.64 -12.52
N LYS A 22 -7.72 15.74 -12.17
CA LYS A 22 -8.88 15.66 -11.26
C LYS A 22 -10.01 14.82 -11.85
N LEU A 23 -10.30 14.98 -13.14
CA LEU A 23 -11.32 14.17 -13.82
C LEU A 23 -10.96 12.68 -13.80
N LEU A 24 -9.69 12.34 -14.05
CA LEU A 24 -9.22 10.96 -13.95
C LEU A 24 -9.31 10.40 -12.53
N GLN A 25 -9.04 11.22 -11.50
CA GLN A 25 -9.21 10.80 -10.12
C GLN A 25 -10.68 10.49 -9.79
N GLN A 26 -11.61 11.33 -10.24
CA GLN A 26 -13.05 11.09 -10.07
C GLN A 26 -13.51 9.82 -10.79
N GLU A 27 -13.00 9.59 -12.00
CA GLU A 27 -13.30 8.37 -12.76
C GLU A 27 -12.78 7.11 -12.05
N ILE A 28 -11.57 7.17 -11.48
CA ILE A 28 -11.02 6.07 -10.66
C ILE A 28 -11.91 5.81 -9.44
N GLU A 29 -12.35 6.85 -8.73
CA GLU A 29 -13.24 6.71 -7.58
C GLU A 29 -14.57 6.05 -7.99
N ARG A 30 -15.16 6.48 -9.10
CA ARG A 30 -16.38 5.88 -9.66
C ARG A 30 -16.19 4.40 -10.00
N LEU A 31 -15.04 4.04 -10.58
CA LEU A 31 -14.73 2.63 -10.87
C LEU A 31 -14.60 1.80 -9.58
N LEU A 32 -14.03 2.38 -8.52
CA LEU A 32 -13.94 1.70 -7.21
C LEU A 32 -15.30 1.54 -6.54
N ASP A 33 -16.22 2.50 -6.67
CA ASP A 33 -17.58 2.41 -6.14
C ASP A 33 -18.35 1.21 -6.73
N HIS A 34 -18.05 0.87 -7.98
CA HIS A 34 -18.61 -0.28 -8.68
C HIS A 34 -17.79 -1.58 -8.52
N ASP A 35 -16.63 -1.56 -7.87
CA ASP A 35 -15.81 -2.75 -7.59
C ASP A 35 -16.16 -3.32 -6.20
N PRO A 36 -16.88 -4.45 -6.10
CA PRO A 36 -17.20 -5.05 -4.81
C PRO A 36 -15.95 -5.48 -4.03
N LYS A 37 -14.85 -5.83 -4.72
CA LYS A 37 -13.58 -6.18 -4.09
C LYS A 37 -12.83 -4.95 -3.50
N ALA A 38 -13.28 -3.72 -3.80
CA ALA A 38 -12.70 -2.50 -3.23
C ALA A 38 -13.36 -2.06 -1.91
N LYS A 39 -14.64 -2.41 -1.68
CA LYS A 39 -15.45 -1.90 -0.55
C LYS A 39 -14.82 -2.16 0.81
N GLY A 40 -14.47 -3.42 1.09
CA GLY A 40 -13.82 -3.80 2.35
C GLY A 40 -12.51 -3.04 2.58
N VAL A 41 -11.71 -2.84 1.53
CA VAL A 41 -10.43 -2.12 1.63
C VAL A 41 -10.62 -0.62 1.85
N LEU A 42 -11.62 0.00 1.21
CA LEU A 42 -11.96 1.41 1.38
C LEU A 42 -12.41 1.74 2.81
N SER A 43 -12.95 0.75 3.53
CA SER A 43 -13.34 0.92 4.93
C SER A 43 -12.15 0.97 5.91
N ILE A 44 -10.91 0.74 5.45
CA ILE A 44 -9.69 0.93 6.24
C ILE A 44 -9.37 2.44 6.34
N PRO A 45 -9.42 3.08 7.52
CA PRO A 45 -9.25 4.53 7.65
C PRO A 45 -7.89 5.07 7.15
N GLU A 46 -6.87 4.22 7.12
CA GLU A 46 -5.52 4.56 6.67
C GLU A 46 -5.35 4.50 5.14
N LEU A 47 -6.32 3.94 4.41
CA LEU A 47 -6.28 3.78 2.95
C LEU A 47 -7.31 4.69 2.30
N GLY A 48 -6.84 5.67 1.52
CA GLY A 48 -7.72 6.51 0.69
C GLY A 48 -8.03 5.86 -0.67
N PRO A 49 -8.97 6.41 -1.45
CA PRO A 49 -9.40 5.83 -2.73
C PRO A 49 -8.24 5.58 -3.71
N MET A 50 -7.35 6.56 -3.89
CA MET A 50 -6.16 6.37 -4.76
C MET A 50 -5.22 5.27 -4.25
N THR A 51 -5.13 5.07 -2.93
CA THR A 51 -4.34 3.96 -2.39
C THR A 51 -4.97 2.62 -2.72
N VAL A 52 -6.30 2.52 -2.59
CA VAL A 52 -7.05 1.32 -2.94
C VAL A 52 -6.99 1.07 -4.45
N ALA A 53 -7.07 2.10 -5.28
CA ALA A 53 -6.92 2.00 -6.74
C ALA A 53 -5.59 1.36 -7.13
N VAL A 54 -4.47 1.83 -6.54
CA VAL A 54 -3.15 1.24 -6.79
C VAL A 54 -3.11 -0.21 -6.30
N LEU A 55 -3.66 -0.52 -5.13
CA LEU A 55 -3.73 -1.90 -4.64
C LEU A 55 -4.51 -2.80 -5.59
N ARG A 56 -5.68 -2.38 -6.05
CA ARG A 56 -6.54 -3.14 -6.98
C ARG A 56 -5.88 -3.33 -8.34
N ALA A 57 -5.30 -2.28 -8.90
CA ALA A 57 -4.63 -2.32 -10.19
C ALA A 57 -3.37 -3.22 -10.17
N GLU A 58 -2.55 -3.11 -9.12
CA GLU A 58 -1.29 -3.84 -9.03
C GLU A 58 -1.47 -5.29 -8.59
N LEU A 59 -2.42 -5.56 -7.70
CA LEU A 59 -2.69 -6.93 -7.26
C LEU A 59 -3.53 -7.70 -8.26
N GLY A 60 -4.38 -7.03 -9.05
CA GLY A 60 -5.26 -7.67 -10.03
C GLY A 60 -6.22 -8.65 -9.36
N ASP A 61 -6.44 -9.80 -10.03
CA ASP A 61 -7.31 -10.84 -9.48
C ASP A 61 -6.54 -11.77 -8.52
N LEU A 62 -6.86 -11.70 -7.24
CA LEU A 62 -6.17 -12.45 -6.19
C LEU A 62 -6.55 -13.94 -6.15
N ASP A 63 -7.58 -14.35 -6.88
CA ASP A 63 -8.04 -15.75 -6.92
C ASP A 63 -7.01 -16.67 -7.62
N ARG A 64 -6.04 -16.08 -8.35
CA ARG A 64 -4.89 -16.80 -8.93
C ARG A 64 -3.86 -17.30 -7.90
N PHE A 65 -3.95 -16.85 -6.65
CA PHE A 65 -3.01 -17.22 -5.60
C PHE A 65 -3.65 -18.20 -4.62
N ALA A 66 -3.04 -19.38 -4.48
CA ALA A 66 -3.49 -20.38 -3.51
C ALA A 66 -3.18 -20.00 -2.06
N ARG A 67 -2.15 -19.17 -1.83
CA ARG A 67 -1.68 -18.81 -0.48
C ARG A 67 -1.30 -17.35 -0.40
N MET A 68 -1.59 -16.72 0.74
CA MET A 68 -1.25 -15.32 1.01
C MET A 68 0.27 -15.03 0.91
N ASP A 69 1.12 -16.01 1.21
CA ASP A 69 2.57 -15.87 1.03
C ASP A 69 2.97 -15.63 -0.44
N GLN A 70 2.20 -16.16 -1.39
CA GLN A 70 2.41 -15.92 -2.82
C GLN A 70 2.06 -14.48 -3.19
N VAL A 71 1.02 -13.90 -2.58
CA VAL A 71 0.66 -12.48 -2.74
C VAL A 71 1.78 -11.59 -2.19
N VAL A 72 2.31 -11.92 -1.00
CA VAL A 72 3.43 -11.19 -0.39
C VAL A 72 4.68 -11.25 -1.27
N ALA A 73 5.01 -12.42 -1.81
CA ALA A 73 6.13 -12.60 -2.74
C ALA A 73 5.92 -11.84 -4.05
N TYR A 74 4.70 -11.88 -4.61
CA TYR A 74 4.31 -11.15 -5.82
C TYR A 74 4.45 -9.64 -5.64
N ALA A 75 3.99 -9.11 -4.49
CA ALA A 75 4.19 -7.71 -4.13
C ALA A 75 5.66 -7.33 -3.87
N GLY A 76 6.57 -8.30 -3.86
CA GLY A 76 7.97 -8.13 -3.51
C GLY A 76 8.15 -7.68 -2.06
N MET A 77 7.26 -8.13 -1.17
CA MET A 77 7.25 -7.87 0.26
C MET A 77 7.82 -9.05 1.08
N ASP A 78 8.34 -10.07 0.39
CA ASP A 78 9.08 -11.18 0.98
C ASP A 78 10.51 -10.77 1.34
N LEU A 79 10.99 -11.37 2.43
CA LEU A 79 12.36 -11.22 2.90
C LEU A 79 13.25 -12.19 2.14
N GLN A 80 14.25 -11.68 1.42
CA GLN A 80 15.24 -12.53 0.76
C GLN A 80 16.63 -12.33 1.36
N VAL A 81 17.27 -13.47 1.62
CA VAL A 81 18.68 -13.53 1.98
C VAL A 81 19.47 -13.51 0.68
N ARG A 82 20.30 -12.49 0.47
CA ARG A 82 21.31 -12.53 -0.60
C ARG A 82 22.43 -13.48 -0.16
N GLN A 83 22.44 -14.69 -0.71
CA GLN A 83 23.59 -15.60 -0.63
C GLN A 83 24.33 -15.58 -1.97
N SER A 84 25.56 -15.06 -1.98
CA SER A 84 26.57 -15.52 -2.94
C SER A 84 27.41 -16.55 -2.19
N GLY A 85 27.89 -17.61 -2.84
CA GLY A 85 28.36 -18.86 -2.18
C GLY A 85 29.36 -18.75 -1.02
N LYS A 86 30.01 -17.60 -0.79
CA LYS A 86 30.90 -17.33 0.37
C LYS A 86 30.37 -16.30 1.38
N TRP A 87 29.20 -15.70 1.16
CA TRP A 87 28.66 -14.60 1.96
C TRP A 87 27.17 -14.77 2.26
N LYS A 88 26.81 -14.89 3.55
CA LYS A 88 25.42 -14.70 4.01
C LYS A 88 25.17 -13.20 4.20
N GLY A 89 24.54 -12.57 3.21
CA GLY A 89 24.17 -11.16 3.27
C GLY A 89 23.00 -10.88 4.21
N GLN A 90 22.79 -9.59 4.51
CA GLN A 90 21.62 -9.13 5.27
C GLN A 90 20.32 -9.45 4.52
N THR A 91 19.30 -9.87 5.27
CA THR A 91 17.95 -10.08 4.77
C THR A 91 17.38 -8.74 4.27
N LYS A 92 17.10 -8.64 2.98
CA LYS A 92 16.54 -7.44 2.34
C LYS A 92 15.22 -7.78 1.67
N LEU A 93 14.39 -6.76 1.47
CA LEU A 93 13.18 -6.89 0.67
C LEU A 93 13.55 -7.33 -0.76
N SER A 94 12.82 -8.29 -1.33
CA SER A 94 13.14 -8.82 -2.66
C SER A 94 13.06 -7.77 -3.78
N LYS A 95 12.14 -6.81 -3.65
CA LYS A 95 11.85 -5.74 -4.62
C LYS A 95 11.44 -6.22 -6.02
N ARG A 96 11.07 -7.50 -6.20
CA ARG A 96 10.64 -8.05 -7.50
C ARG A 96 9.26 -7.56 -7.96
N GLY A 97 8.39 -7.18 -7.02
CA GLY A 97 7.06 -6.64 -7.32
C GLY A 97 7.04 -5.15 -7.67
N SER A 98 5.84 -4.58 -7.81
CA SER A 98 5.66 -3.18 -8.20
C SER A 98 6.27 -2.17 -7.22
N GLY A 99 7.00 -1.20 -7.77
CA GLY A 99 7.50 -0.04 -7.04
C GLY A 99 6.38 0.87 -6.53
N HIS A 100 5.29 1.00 -7.30
CA HIS A 100 4.11 1.78 -6.92
C HIS A 100 3.40 1.12 -5.72
N LEU A 101 3.22 -0.19 -5.75
CA LEU A 101 2.63 -0.95 -4.65
C LEU A 101 3.44 -0.80 -3.35
N ARG A 102 4.76 -0.92 -3.41
CA ARG A 102 5.61 -0.68 -2.23
C ARG A 102 5.52 0.76 -1.73
N ARG A 103 5.50 1.74 -2.63
CA ARG A 103 5.39 3.17 -2.27
C ARG A 103 4.07 3.44 -1.56
N ILE A 104 2.95 2.92 -2.08
CA ILE A 104 1.64 3.19 -1.50
C ILE A 104 1.47 2.50 -0.14
N LEU A 105 1.99 1.27 0.01
CA LEU A 105 2.04 0.58 1.31
C LEU A 105 2.88 1.33 2.33
N TYR A 106 4.01 1.92 1.91
CA TYR A 106 4.85 2.74 2.79
C TYR A 106 4.10 4.01 3.26
N LEU A 107 3.43 4.72 2.35
CA LEU A 107 2.64 5.90 2.71
C LEU A 107 1.47 5.56 3.63
N ALA A 108 0.78 4.43 3.37
CA ALA A 108 -0.25 3.91 4.26
C ALA A 108 0.32 3.59 5.65
N ALA A 109 1.46 2.91 5.73
CA ALA A 109 2.12 2.61 7.00
C ALA A 109 2.49 3.89 7.79
N LEU A 110 3.04 4.91 7.13
CA LEU A 110 3.32 6.19 7.77
C LEU A 110 2.06 6.87 8.30
N ARG A 111 0.95 6.81 7.55
CA ARG A 111 -0.35 7.32 8.00
C ARG A 111 -0.86 6.55 9.23
N SER A 112 -0.78 5.23 9.22
CA SER A 112 -1.14 4.39 10.37
C SER A 112 -0.33 4.73 11.62
N ILE A 113 0.96 5.00 11.47
CA ILE A 113 1.83 5.35 12.61
C ILE A 113 1.43 6.70 13.22
N ARG A 114 1.02 7.66 12.39
CA ARG A 114 0.60 9.00 12.83
C ARG A 114 -0.78 9.00 13.47
N LEU A 115 -1.67 8.09 13.10
CA LEU A 115 -3.02 8.00 13.64
C LEU A 115 -2.98 7.30 15.01
N PRO A 116 -3.35 7.98 16.12
CA PRO A 116 -3.24 7.39 17.45
C PRO A 116 -4.11 6.14 17.63
N THR A 117 -5.32 6.18 17.08
CA THR A 117 -6.36 5.14 17.15
C THR A 117 -6.16 3.98 16.17
N SER A 118 -5.15 4.06 15.29
CA SER A 118 -4.89 3.03 14.28
C SER A 118 -4.47 1.70 14.92
N PRO A 119 -5.19 0.59 14.68
CA PRO A 119 -4.74 -0.75 15.09
C PRO A 119 -3.40 -1.14 14.45
N PHE A 120 -3.15 -0.67 13.23
CA PHE A 120 -1.87 -0.81 12.54
C PHE A 120 -0.76 -0.01 13.22
N GLY A 121 -1.05 1.22 13.66
CA GLY A 121 -0.14 2.02 14.48
C GLY A 121 0.21 1.34 15.81
N VAL A 122 -0.78 0.72 16.48
CA VAL A 122 -0.57 -0.08 17.69
C VAL A 122 0.35 -1.28 17.42
N TYR A 123 0.11 -2.00 16.32
CA TYR A 123 0.98 -3.11 15.90
C TYR A 123 2.43 -2.65 15.68
N TYR A 124 2.65 -1.52 15.00
CA TYR A 124 3.99 -0.94 14.82
C TYR A 124 4.66 -0.60 16.14
N ARG A 125 3.96 0.11 17.04
CA ARG A 125 4.52 0.49 18.35
C ARG A 125 4.95 -0.75 19.15
N ARG A 126 4.10 -1.78 19.20
CA ARG A 126 4.42 -3.06 19.86
C ARG A 126 5.71 -3.70 19.32
N LEU A 127 5.96 -3.64 18.01
CA LEU A 127 7.21 -4.16 17.44
C LEU A 127 8.44 -3.36 17.89
N VAL A 128 8.32 -2.03 17.90
CA VAL A 128 9.40 -1.13 18.35
C VAL A 128 9.67 -1.32 19.83
N ASP A 129 8.64 -1.43 20.66
CA ASP A 129 8.75 -1.64 22.11
C ASP A 129 9.44 -2.96 22.46
N ARG A 130 9.33 -3.97 21.58
CA ARG A 130 10.06 -5.24 21.66
C ARG A 130 11.50 -5.17 21.15
N GLY A 131 12.01 -3.97 20.86
CA GLY A 131 13.38 -3.74 20.40
C GLY A 131 13.58 -3.87 18.88
N MET A 132 12.53 -3.99 18.07
CA MET A 132 12.68 -4.02 16.61
C MET A 132 13.11 -2.64 16.10
N LYS A 133 14.11 -2.60 15.20
CA LYS A 133 14.53 -1.36 14.53
C LYS A 133 13.34 -0.73 13.80
N LYS A 134 13.15 0.59 13.95
CA LYS A 134 12.01 1.34 13.36
C LYS A 134 11.79 1.04 11.88
N GLY A 135 12.84 1.05 11.06
CA GLY A 135 12.74 0.72 9.63
C GLY A 135 12.22 -0.69 9.35
N MET A 136 12.62 -1.69 10.15
CA MET A 136 12.10 -3.05 10.03
C MET A 136 10.64 -3.14 10.50
N ALA A 137 10.28 -2.41 11.55
CA ALA A 137 8.90 -2.33 12.03
C ALA A 137 7.96 -1.70 10.99
N VAL A 138 8.43 -0.69 10.23
CA VAL A 138 7.67 -0.13 9.10
C VAL A 138 7.47 -1.18 8.00
N VAL A 139 8.51 -1.93 7.63
CA VAL A 139 8.38 -3.01 6.62
C VAL A 139 7.42 -4.10 7.08
N ALA A 140 7.49 -4.51 8.35
CA ALA A 140 6.56 -5.47 8.93
C ALA A 140 5.11 -4.94 8.89
N LEU A 141 4.92 -3.65 9.19
CA LEU A 141 3.62 -3.00 9.09
C LEU A 141 3.10 -2.95 7.64
N MET A 142 3.94 -2.59 6.67
CA MET A 142 3.58 -2.62 5.25
C MET A 142 3.12 -4.03 4.81
N ARG A 143 3.82 -5.08 5.27
CA ARG A 143 3.42 -6.47 5.00
C ARG A 143 2.08 -6.79 5.64
N LYS A 144 1.84 -6.36 6.88
CA LYS A 144 0.55 -6.54 7.58
C LYS A 144 -0.59 -5.84 6.83
N LEU A 145 -0.39 -4.59 6.39
CA LEU A 145 -1.36 -3.85 5.58
C LEU A 145 -1.68 -4.58 4.27
N LEU A 146 -0.67 -5.06 3.54
CA LEU A 146 -0.86 -5.84 2.32
C LEU A 146 -1.70 -7.09 2.57
N ILE A 147 -1.39 -7.86 3.61
CA ILE A 147 -2.12 -9.10 3.93
C ILE A 147 -3.58 -8.82 4.24
N VAL A 148 -3.85 -7.78 5.04
CA VAL A 148 -5.23 -7.41 5.39
C VAL A 148 -5.98 -6.92 4.15
N ALA A 149 -5.40 -6.03 3.36
CA ALA A 149 -6.03 -5.54 2.13
C ALA A 149 -6.30 -6.70 1.15
N ALA A 150 -5.33 -7.58 0.92
CA ALA A 150 -5.49 -8.73 0.05
C ALA A 150 -6.59 -9.69 0.52
N HIS A 151 -6.68 -9.92 1.84
CA HIS A 151 -7.75 -10.73 2.42
C HIS A 151 -9.13 -10.12 2.15
N LEU A 152 -9.33 -8.82 2.43
CA LEU A 152 -10.61 -8.14 2.20
C LEU A 152 -10.98 -8.09 0.71
N ILE A 153 -10.00 -7.98 -0.20
CA ILE A 153 -10.23 -8.08 -1.65
C ILE A 153 -10.76 -9.46 -2.03
N GLN A 154 -10.22 -10.54 -1.43
CA GLN A 154 -10.62 -11.91 -1.72
C GLN A 154 -11.98 -12.26 -1.11
N THR A 155 -12.21 -11.90 0.16
CA THR A 155 -13.43 -12.28 0.89
C THR A 155 -14.58 -11.32 0.70
N GLN A 156 -14.31 -10.09 0.24
CA GLN A 156 -15.28 -8.99 0.16
C GLN A 156 -15.95 -8.68 1.51
N GLU A 157 -15.31 -9.08 2.62
CA GLU A 157 -15.72 -8.72 3.97
C GLU A 157 -15.41 -7.25 4.27
N ASP A 158 -16.16 -6.68 5.20
CA ASP A 158 -15.85 -5.37 5.76
C ASP A 158 -14.63 -5.41 6.69
N TYR A 159 -13.93 -4.29 6.78
CA TYR A 159 -12.78 -4.16 7.68
C TYR A 159 -13.21 -4.22 9.16
N ASP A 160 -12.61 -5.14 9.90
CA ASP A 160 -12.74 -5.22 11.36
C ASP A 160 -11.41 -4.89 12.04
N ALA A 161 -11.36 -3.71 12.65
CA ALA A 161 -10.22 -3.20 13.42
C ALA A 161 -9.75 -4.15 14.53
N SER A 162 -10.67 -4.93 15.13
CA SER A 162 -10.36 -5.85 16.22
C SER A 162 -9.49 -7.03 15.77
N LYS A 163 -9.53 -7.41 14.49
CA LYS A 163 -8.77 -8.54 13.92
C LYS A 163 -7.30 -8.17 13.61
N VAL A 164 -6.96 -6.88 13.53
CA VAL A 164 -5.60 -6.43 13.16
C VAL A 164 -4.61 -6.53 14.30
N ALA A 165 -5.00 -6.08 15.50
CA ALA A 165 -4.12 -5.92 16.65
C ALA A 165 -4.15 -7.10 17.66
N ARG A 166 -4.87 -8.19 17.34
CA ARG A 166 -4.98 -9.36 18.23
C ARG A 166 -3.58 -9.79 18.70
N PRO A 167 -3.34 -9.90 20.02
CA PRO A 167 -2.15 -10.58 20.49
C PRO A 167 -2.18 -12.01 19.93
N ALA A 168 -1.00 -12.56 19.58
CA ALA A 168 -0.90 -14.00 19.42
C ALA A 168 -1.38 -14.59 20.75
N VAL A 169 -2.42 -15.43 20.70
CA VAL A 169 -2.87 -16.19 21.86
C VAL A 169 -1.64 -16.94 22.37
N SER A 170 -1.36 -16.76 23.66
CA SER A 170 -0.23 -17.38 24.35
C SER A 170 -0.37 -18.90 24.37
#